data_AF-A0A6P3EUS0-F1
#
_entry.id   AF-A0A6P3EUS0-F1
#
_cell.length_a   1.000
_cell.length_b   1.000
_cell.length_c   1.000
_cell.angle_alpha   90.00
_cell.angle_beta   90.00
_cell.angle_gamma   90.00
#
_symmetry.space_group_name_H-M   'P 1'
#
loop_
_entity.id
_entity.type
_entity.pdbx_description
1 polymer ?
#
loop_
_entity_poly.entity_id
_entity_poly.type
_entity_poly.pdbx_seq_one_letter_code
_entity_poly.pdbx_strand_id
1 'polypeptide(L)'
;MKYTSSIFVLQLCIILGFSSGFCKSQFMKDIGVLADYFEAQGSEAGAKGHLFIDILKNCQNESDKKIFQSQIISFYFKLFEIANKTNETVKTSVDTIKEHIISRFLRNQSNLEIFQNLTQLSVRDKNVQRQAIIELKTVMEDLGPKQRKRRRSQTLFAARAHPNKNHAAYNI
;
A
#
# COMPACT_ATOMS: atom_id res chain seq x y z
N MET A 1 13.26 -34.02 30.35
CA MET A 1 13.58 -33.90 28.90
C MET A 1 13.25 -32.48 28.44
N LYS A 2 14.25 -31.62 28.22
CA LYS A 2 14.08 -30.20 27.82
C LYS A 2 14.69 -29.86 26.44
N TYR A 3 15.24 -30.86 25.75
CA TYR A 3 16.01 -30.67 24.51
C TYR A 3 15.17 -30.65 23.24
N THR A 4 13.96 -31.23 23.27
CA THR A 4 13.06 -31.27 22.10
C THR A 4 12.59 -29.88 21.69
N SER A 5 12.25 -29.00 22.65
CA SER A 5 11.87 -27.61 22.39
C SER A 5 12.99 -26.81 21.70
N SER A 6 14.25 -27.01 22.12
CA SER A 6 15.40 -26.31 21.54
C SER A 6 15.69 -26.72 20.10
N ILE A 7 15.44 -27.99 19.74
CA ILE A 7 15.64 -28.50 18.38
C ILE A 7 14.62 -27.88 17.42
N PHE A 8 13.35 -27.78 17.84
CA PHE A 8 12.31 -27.15 17.02
C PHE A 8 12.58 -25.66 16.79
N VAL A 9 13.06 -24.93 17.79
CA VAL A 9 13.44 -23.51 17.63
C VAL A 9 14.59 -23.38 16.64
N LEU A 10 15.61 -24.24 16.73
CA LEU A 10 16.77 -24.19 15.85
C LEU A 10 16.40 -24.54 14.40
N GLN A 11 15.50 -25.51 14.21
CA GLN A 11 14.96 -25.88 12.90
C GLN A 11 14.10 -24.77 12.30
N LEU A 12 13.30 -24.07 13.11
CA LEU A 12 12.54 -22.89 12.68
C LEU A 12 13.47 -21.73 12.29
N CYS A 13 14.53 -21.48 13.06
CA CYS A 13 15.54 -20.44 12.78
C CYS A 13 16.32 -20.72 11.48
N ILE A 14 16.65 -22.00 11.22
CA ILE A 14 17.26 -22.43 9.96
C ILE A 14 16.28 -22.14 8.81
N ILE A 15 15.03 -22.60 8.88
CA ILE A 15 14.05 -22.39 7.80
C ILE A 15 13.80 -20.88 7.54
N LEU A 16 13.67 -20.08 8.59
CA LEU A 16 13.47 -18.62 8.47
C LEU A 16 14.73 -17.89 7.97
N GLY A 17 15.91 -18.33 8.39
CA GLY A 17 17.20 -17.77 7.95
C GLY A 17 17.49 -18.07 6.47
N PHE A 18 17.25 -19.31 6.03
CA PHE A 18 17.43 -19.71 4.63
C PHE A 18 16.39 -19.08 3.70
N SER A 19 15.14 -18.91 4.15
CA SER A 19 14.07 -18.29 3.36
C SER A 19 14.40 -16.84 2.98
N SER A 20 14.91 -16.04 3.91
CA SER A 20 15.19 -14.62 3.66
C SER A 20 16.38 -14.37 2.72
N GLY A 21 17.44 -15.19 2.82
CA GLY A 21 18.63 -15.09 1.96
C GLY A 21 18.42 -15.66 0.55
N PHE A 22 17.72 -16.81 0.46
CA PHE A 22 17.43 -17.46 -0.82
C PHE A 22 16.46 -16.62 -1.67
N CYS A 23 15.43 -16.05 -1.04
CA CYS A 23 14.45 -15.19 -1.71
C CYS A 23 15.11 -13.95 -2.35
N LYS A 24 16.05 -13.31 -1.65
CA LYS A 24 16.79 -12.16 -2.18
C LYS A 24 17.74 -12.56 -3.33
N SER A 25 18.41 -13.71 -3.23
CA SER A 25 19.31 -14.21 -4.28
C SER A 25 18.53 -14.57 -5.56
N GLN A 26 17.40 -15.26 -5.41
CA GLN A 26 16.54 -15.63 -6.52
C GLN A 26 15.93 -14.40 -7.20
N PHE A 27 15.40 -13.46 -6.43
CA PHE A 27 14.87 -12.20 -6.94
C PHE A 27 15.87 -11.42 -7.79
N MET A 28 17.14 -11.33 -7.36
CA MET A 28 18.17 -10.62 -8.13
C MET A 28 18.56 -11.37 -9.41
N LYS A 29 18.56 -12.71 -9.40
CA LYS A 29 18.77 -13.52 -10.61
C LYS A 29 17.64 -13.31 -11.61
N ASP A 30 16.39 -13.31 -11.15
CA ASP A 30 15.23 -13.09 -12.00
C ASP A 30 15.20 -11.69 -12.61
N ILE A 31 15.67 -10.67 -11.88
CA ILE A 31 15.89 -9.33 -12.43
C ILE A 31 16.93 -9.37 -13.56
N GLY A 32 18.01 -10.15 -13.41
CA GLY A 32 19.02 -10.34 -14.46
C GLY A 32 18.42 -10.95 -15.73
N VAL A 33 17.63 -12.02 -15.60
CA VAL A 33 16.92 -12.65 -16.73
C VAL A 33 16.02 -11.64 -17.45
N LEU A 34 15.29 -10.83 -16.69
CA LEU A 34 14.40 -9.81 -17.26
C LEU A 34 15.18 -8.66 -17.92
N ALA A 35 16.31 -8.26 -17.34
CA ALA A 35 17.18 -7.24 -17.90
C ALA A 35 17.80 -7.69 -19.22
N ASP A 36 18.23 -8.94 -19.30
CA ASP A 36 18.78 -9.53 -20.53
C ASP A 36 17.69 -9.64 -21.60
N TYR A 37 16.47 -10.05 -21.23
CA TYR A 37 15.32 -10.11 -22.15
C TYR A 37 14.95 -8.76 -22.78
N PHE A 38 15.06 -7.67 -22.02
CA PHE A 38 14.82 -6.31 -22.53
C PHE A 38 16.08 -5.60 -23.04
N GLU A 39 17.21 -6.31 -23.16
CA GLU A 39 18.51 -5.77 -23.59
C GLU A 39 18.95 -4.54 -22.75
N ALA A 40 18.55 -4.49 -21.49
CA ALA A 40 18.73 -3.33 -20.61
C ALA A 40 20.20 -3.10 -20.18
N GLN A 41 21.10 -4.06 -20.46
CA GLN A 41 22.54 -3.93 -20.19
C GLN A 41 23.30 -3.17 -21.31
N GLY A 42 22.63 -2.82 -22.41
CA GLY A 42 23.21 -1.99 -23.47
C GLY A 42 23.45 -0.54 -23.05
N SER A 43 24.55 0.06 -23.52
CA SER A 43 25.02 1.40 -23.08
C SER A 43 24.03 2.55 -23.32
N GLU A 44 23.04 2.38 -24.20
CA GLU A 44 22.09 3.42 -24.57
C GLU A 44 20.99 3.65 -23.52
N ALA A 45 20.61 2.59 -22.78
CA ALA A 45 19.55 2.67 -21.76
C ALA A 45 19.98 3.52 -20.54
N GLY A 46 21.27 3.53 -20.21
CA GLY A 46 21.83 4.32 -19.10
C GLY A 46 22.09 5.79 -19.44
N ALA A 47 22.10 6.15 -20.73
CA ALA A 47 22.48 7.49 -21.17
C ALA A 47 21.40 8.56 -20.91
N LYS A 48 20.13 8.17 -20.72
CA LYS A 48 18.99 9.09 -20.52
C LYS A 48 18.66 9.40 -19.05
N GLY A 49 19.53 9.01 -18.11
CA GLY A 49 19.29 9.23 -16.68
C GLY A 49 18.32 8.21 -16.06
N HIS A 50 17.92 8.43 -14.80
CA HIS A 50 17.08 7.46 -14.08
C HIS A 50 15.58 7.76 -14.24
N LEU A 51 14.82 6.79 -14.76
CA LEU A 51 13.36 6.92 -14.95
C LEU A 51 12.58 7.14 -13.64
N PHE A 52 12.88 6.36 -12.59
CA PHE A 52 12.09 6.35 -11.35
C PHE A 52 12.88 6.70 -10.09
N ILE A 53 14.20 6.51 -10.11
CA ILE A 53 15.03 6.67 -8.91
C ILE A 53 15.01 8.13 -8.44
N ASP A 54 15.10 9.08 -9.36
CA ASP A 54 15.13 10.50 -9.02
C ASP A 54 13.76 10.99 -8.51
N ILE A 55 12.66 10.47 -9.08
CA ILE A 55 11.30 10.71 -8.57
C ILE A 55 11.20 10.23 -7.11
N LEU A 56 11.67 9.02 -6.81
CA LEU A 56 11.61 8.46 -5.46
C LEU A 56 12.54 9.18 -4.47
N LYS A 57 13.68 9.71 -4.91
CA LYS A 57 14.60 10.49 -4.07
C LYS A 57 14.04 11.88 -3.72
N ASN A 58 13.31 12.49 -4.65
CA ASN A 58 12.74 13.84 -4.45
C ASN A 58 11.50 13.84 -3.53
N CYS A 59 10.92 12.68 -3.25
CA CYS A 59 9.78 12.55 -2.35
C CYS A 59 10.21 12.43 -0.89
N GLN A 60 10.10 13.52 -0.12
CA GLN A 60 10.50 13.56 1.29
C GLN A 60 9.48 12.90 2.23
N ASN A 61 8.18 13.03 1.96
CA ASN A 61 7.14 12.47 2.81
C ASN A 61 6.85 11.01 2.45
N GLU A 62 6.85 10.12 3.44
CA GLU A 62 6.53 8.70 3.23
C GLU A 62 5.08 8.47 2.74
N SER A 63 4.13 9.33 3.11
CA SER A 63 2.76 9.29 2.57
C SER A 63 2.73 9.54 1.07
N ASP A 64 3.46 10.57 0.62
CA ASP A 64 3.46 11.00 -0.77
C ASP A 64 4.26 10.00 -1.62
N LYS A 65 5.35 9.47 -1.05
CA LYS A 65 6.15 8.40 -1.64
C LYS A 65 5.32 7.16 -1.96
N LYS A 66 4.31 6.81 -1.14
CA LYS A 66 3.39 5.69 -1.43
C LYS A 66 2.56 5.91 -2.68
N ILE A 67 2.21 7.16 -3.00
CA ILE A 67 1.48 7.51 -4.23
C ILE A 67 2.36 7.22 -5.45
N PHE A 68 3.62 7.68 -5.45
CA PHE A 68 4.54 7.42 -6.55
C PHE A 68 4.92 5.95 -6.67
N GLN A 69 5.15 5.26 -5.55
CA GLN A 69 5.40 3.81 -5.54
C GLN A 69 4.23 3.04 -6.16
N SER A 70 2.99 3.43 -5.85
CA SER A 70 1.78 2.82 -6.44
C SER A 70 1.81 2.91 -7.97
N GLN A 71 2.09 4.11 -8.51
CA GLN A 71 2.17 4.33 -9.97
C GLN A 71 3.31 3.55 -10.63
N ILE A 72 4.50 3.54 -10.01
CA ILE A 72 5.67 2.80 -10.50
C ILE A 72 5.37 1.29 -10.55
N ILE A 73 4.70 0.76 -9.53
CA ILE A 73 4.32 -0.66 -9.49
C ILE A 73 3.29 -0.98 -10.58
N SER A 74 2.27 -0.13 -10.77
CA SER A 74 1.32 -0.29 -11.88
C SER A 74 2.03 -0.29 -13.23
N PHE A 75 3.05 0.56 -13.41
CA PHE A 75 3.87 0.58 -14.62
C PHE A 75 4.63 -0.73 -14.83
N TYR A 76 5.33 -1.23 -13.80
CA TYR A 76 6.04 -2.52 -13.90
C TYR A 76 5.08 -3.68 -14.19
N PHE A 77 3.90 -3.72 -13.58
CA PHE A 77 2.91 -4.77 -13.88
C PHE A 77 2.46 -4.73 -15.35
N LYS A 78 2.25 -3.55 -15.93
CA LYS A 78 1.96 -3.41 -17.36
C LYS A 78 3.15 -3.82 -18.24
N LEU A 79 4.38 -3.49 -17.83
CA LEU A 79 5.59 -3.92 -18.54
C LEU A 79 5.73 -5.45 -18.54
N PHE A 80 5.42 -6.09 -17.41
CA PHE A 80 5.46 -7.53 -17.25
C PHE A 80 4.43 -8.27 -18.12
N GLU A 81 3.28 -7.67 -18.41
CA GLU A 81 2.31 -8.22 -19.37
C GLU A 81 2.89 -8.38 -20.79
N ILE A 82 3.90 -7.57 -21.15
CA ILE A 82 4.59 -7.69 -22.44
C ILE A 82 5.51 -8.91 -22.42
N ALA A 83 6.28 -9.07 -21.34
CA ALA A 83 7.23 -10.18 -21.16
C ALA A 83 6.52 -11.54 -21.01
N ASN A 84 5.35 -11.57 -20.39
CA ASN A 84 4.58 -12.80 -20.16
C ASN A 84 3.99 -13.44 -21.43
N LYS A 85 3.95 -12.72 -22.56
CA LYS A 85 3.34 -13.20 -23.81
C LYS A 85 4.31 -13.96 -24.71
N THR A 86 5.61 -13.86 -24.47
CA THR A 86 6.63 -14.22 -25.45
C THR A 86 7.50 -15.41 -25.05
N ASN A 87 7.79 -15.60 -23.76
CA ASN A 87 8.71 -16.65 -23.31
C ASN A 87 8.34 -17.21 -21.93
N GLU A 88 8.23 -18.55 -21.83
CA GLU A 88 7.87 -19.27 -20.61
C GLU A 88 8.94 -19.16 -19.51
N THR A 89 10.22 -19.11 -19.88
CA THR A 89 11.32 -18.92 -18.92
C THR A 89 11.26 -17.52 -18.28
N VAL A 90 10.96 -16.50 -19.07
CA VAL A 90 10.82 -15.11 -18.59
C VAL A 90 9.59 -14.96 -17.71
N LYS A 91 8.51 -15.67 -18.04
CA LYS A 91 7.27 -15.69 -17.26
C LYS A 91 7.50 -16.13 -15.82
N THR A 92 8.27 -17.20 -15.59
CA THR A 92 8.58 -17.66 -14.22
C THR A 92 9.35 -16.61 -13.42
N SER A 93 10.32 -15.94 -14.04
CA SER A 93 11.07 -14.85 -13.41
C SER A 93 10.17 -13.63 -13.11
N VAL A 94 9.27 -13.28 -14.04
CA VAL A 94 8.29 -12.20 -13.86
C VAL A 94 7.34 -12.49 -12.70
N ASP A 95 6.80 -13.71 -12.62
CA ASP A 95 5.89 -14.10 -11.54
C ASP A 95 6.59 -14.03 -10.17
N THR A 96 7.85 -14.48 -10.10
CA THR A 96 8.67 -14.38 -8.88
C THR A 96 8.93 -12.93 -8.48
N ILE A 97 9.30 -12.06 -9.42
CA ILE A 97 9.48 -10.62 -9.18
C ILE A 97 8.17 -9.98 -8.71
N LYS A 98 7.05 -10.35 -9.34
CA LYS A 98 5.73 -9.82 -9.01
C LYS A 98 5.34 -10.18 -7.58
N GLU A 99 5.49 -11.43 -7.16
CA GLU A 99 5.25 -11.85 -5.77
C GLU A 99 6.13 -11.07 -4.78
N HIS A 100 7.40 -10.86 -5.13
CA HIS A 100 8.33 -10.13 -4.27
C HIS A 100 7.98 -8.63 -4.16
N ILE A 101 7.43 -8.01 -5.21
CA ILE A 101 6.89 -6.64 -5.16
C ILE A 101 5.63 -6.59 -4.29
N ILE A 102 4.72 -7.55 -4.48
CA ILE A 102 3.45 -7.64 -3.74
C ILE A 102 3.72 -7.76 -2.23
N SER A 103 4.58 -8.69 -1.82
CA SER A 103 4.91 -8.90 -0.41
C SER A 103 5.57 -7.69 0.26
N ARG A 104 6.27 -6.85 -0.50
CA ARG A 104 6.88 -5.61 0.02
C ARG A 104 5.93 -4.41 0.03
N PHE A 105 5.08 -4.29 -0.98
CA PHE A 105 4.24 -3.10 -1.15
C PHE A 105 2.90 -3.21 -0.45
N LEU A 106 2.28 -4.40 -0.51
CA LEU A 106 0.97 -4.66 0.06
C LEU A 106 1.13 -5.39 1.38
N ARG A 107 0.59 -4.79 2.43
CA ARG A 107 0.55 -5.41 3.77
C ARG A 107 -0.41 -6.61 3.81
N ASN A 108 -1.46 -6.58 2.99
CA ASN A 108 -2.52 -7.59 2.95
C ASN A 108 -2.79 -8.03 1.51
N GLN A 109 -2.98 -9.34 1.28
CA GLN A 109 -3.29 -9.91 -0.04
C GLN A 109 -4.62 -9.37 -0.61
N SER A 110 -5.61 -9.07 0.24
CA SER A 110 -6.90 -8.50 -0.20
C SER A 110 -6.76 -7.14 -0.89
N ASN A 111 -5.71 -6.39 -0.57
CA ASN A 111 -5.44 -5.10 -1.22
C ASN A 111 -4.89 -5.29 -2.63
N LEU A 112 -4.37 -6.49 -2.97
CA LEU A 112 -3.86 -6.79 -4.30
C LEU A 112 -4.97 -6.84 -5.34
N GLU A 113 -6.05 -7.54 -5.02
CA GLU A 113 -7.20 -7.66 -5.91
C GLU A 113 -7.83 -6.29 -6.15
N ILE A 114 -8.02 -5.49 -5.08
CA ILE A 114 -8.50 -4.11 -5.18
C ILE A 114 -7.56 -3.28 -6.09
N PHE A 115 -6.25 -3.37 -5.87
CA PHE A 115 -5.26 -2.66 -6.68
C PHE A 115 -5.30 -3.09 -8.17
N GLN A 116 -5.35 -4.39 -8.44
CA GLN A 116 -5.40 -4.92 -9.80
C GLN A 116 -6.68 -4.48 -10.52
N ASN A 117 -7.83 -4.60 -9.86
CA ASN A 117 -9.11 -4.16 -10.40
C ASN A 117 -9.07 -2.67 -10.78
N LEU A 118 -8.49 -1.81 -9.92
CA LEU A 118 -8.29 -0.39 -10.23
C LEU A 118 -7.42 -0.17 -11.46
N THR A 119 -6.31 -0.90 -11.60
CA THR A 119 -5.40 -0.74 -12.75
C THR A 119 -5.97 -1.23 -14.08
N GLN A 120 -6.96 -2.14 -14.05
CA GLN A 120 -7.62 -2.71 -15.21
C GLN A 120 -8.82 -1.89 -15.71
N LEU A 121 -9.28 -0.88 -14.94
CA LEU A 121 -10.38 -0.03 -15.34
C LEU A 121 -10.10 0.65 -16.68
N SER A 122 -10.98 0.40 -17.65
CA SER A 122 -10.91 1.05 -18.95
C SER A 122 -11.56 2.43 -18.88
N VAL A 123 -10.74 3.49 -18.97
CA VAL A 123 -11.23 4.87 -19.04
C VAL A 123 -12.08 5.12 -20.30
N ARG A 124 -12.00 4.25 -21.30
CA ARG A 124 -12.81 4.34 -22.54
C ARG A 124 -14.21 3.74 -22.40
N ASP A 125 -14.47 2.94 -21.37
CA ASP A 125 -15.79 2.36 -21.13
C ASP A 125 -16.77 3.43 -20.60
N LYS A 126 -17.88 3.64 -21.32
CA LYS A 126 -18.90 4.62 -20.95
C LYS A 126 -19.54 4.33 -19.59
N ASN A 127 -19.66 3.06 -19.18
CA ASN A 127 -20.23 2.70 -17.89
C ASN A 127 -19.26 3.06 -16.76
N VAL A 128 -17.97 2.75 -16.94
CA VAL A 128 -16.91 3.16 -16.00
C VAL A 128 -16.85 4.67 -15.87
N GLN A 129 -16.94 5.42 -16.97
CA GLN A 129 -16.98 6.88 -16.95
C GLN A 129 -18.16 7.41 -16.14
N ARG A 130 -19.38 6.91 -16.39
CA ARG A 130 -20.59 7.32 -15.67
C ARG A 130 -20.44 7.06 -14.17
N GLN A 131 -20.00 5.87 -13.80
CA GLN A 131 -19.80 5.49 -12.40
C GLN A 131 -18.75 6.36 -11.72
N ALA A 132 -17.62 6.60 -12.38
CA ALA A 132 -16.55 7.44 -11.87
C ALA A 132 -17.03 8.88 -11.58
N ILE A 133 -17.88 9.45 -12.45
CA ILE A 133 -18.44 10.79 -12.24
C ILE A 133 -19.46 10.82 -11.10
N ILE A 134 -20.29 9.78 -10.94
CA ILE A 134 -21.24 9.67 -9.84
C ILE A 134 -20.51 9.62 -8.49
N GLU A 135 -19.42 8.84 -8.41
CA GLU A 135 -18.64 8.65 -7.18
C GLU A 135 -17.65 9.78 -6.89
N LEU A 136 -17.35 10.63 -7.88
CA LEU A 136 -16.32 11.68 -7.82
C LEU A 136 -16.47 12.57 -6.58
N LYS A 137 -17.69 12.99 -6.24
CA LYS A 137 -17.93 13.85 -5.08
C LYS A 137 -17.46 13.17 -3.78
N THR A 138 -17.86 11.91 -3.59
CA THR A 138 -17.50 11.12 -2.40
C THR A 138 -15.99 10.89 -2.33
N VAL A 139 -15.34 10.61 -3.47
CA VAL A 139 -13.88 10.48 -3.55
C VAL A 139 -13.18 11.77 -3.13
N MET A 140 -13.64 12.93 -3.61
CA MET A 140 -13.07 14.22 -3.24
C MET A 140 -13.25 14.55 -1.75
N GLU A 141 -14.37 14.15 -1.14
CA GLU A 141 -14.61 14.31 0.29
C GLU A 141 -13.66 13.44 1.13
N ASP A 142 -13.36 12.21 0.71
CA ASP A 142 -12.49 11.29 1.45
C ASP A 142 -10.98 11.59 1.27
N LEU A 143 -10.60 12.18 0.12
CA LEU A 143 -9.24 12.69 -0.11
C LEU A 143 -8.92 13.93 0.74
N GLY A 144 -9.95 14.64 1.21
CA GLY A 144 -9.80 15.80 2.07
C GLY A 144 -9.25 15.46 3.45
N PRO A 145 -8.67 16.43 4.18
CA PRO A 145 -8.26 16.20 5.55
C PRO A 145 -9.48 15.79 6.38
N LYS A 146 -9.42 14.62 7.05
CA LYS A 146 -10.48 14.18 7.96
C LYS A 146 -10.68 15.22 9.04
N GLN A 147 -11.69 16.07 8.89
CA GLN A 147 -12.02 17.10 9.85
C GLN A 147 -12.42 16.42 11.15
N ARG A 148 -11.50 16.40 12.12
CA ARG A 148 -11.75 15.87 13.46
C ARG A 148 -12.78 16.80 14.12
N LYS A 149 -14.07 16.49 13.95
CA LYS A 149 -15.16 17.24 14.58
C LYS A 149 -14.88 17.30 16.08
N ARG A 150 -14.48 18.48 16.55
CA ARG A 150 -14.15 18.72 17.95
C ARG A 150 -15.45 18.52 18.75
N ARG A 151 -15.45 17.57 19.68
CA ARG A 151 -16.61 17.31 20.56
C ARG A 151 -16.94 18.64 21.26
N ARG A 152 -18.15 19.17 21.02
CA ARG A 152 -18.61 20.41 21.66
C ARG A 152 -18.52 20.20 23.16
N SER A 153 -17.66 20.94 23.85
CA SER A 153 -17.54 20.89 25.30
C SER A 153 -18.91 21.23 25.88
N GLN A 154 -19.57 20.25 26.49
CA GLN A 154 -20.75 20.53 27.30
C GLN A 154 -20.24 21.17 28.58
N THR A 155 -20.26 22.50 28.64
CA THR A 155 -20.01 23.24 29.87
C THR A 155 -21.07 22.84 30.89
N LEU A 156 -20.58 22.25 31.98
CA LEU A 156 -21.32 21.73 33.12
C LEU A 156 -21.82 22.90 34.00
N PHE A 157 -22.71 23.74 33.47
CA PHE A 157 -23.35 24.83 34.24
C PHE A 157 -24.85 24.92 33.90
N ALA A 158 -25.57 23.85 34.21
CA ALA A 158 -27.04 23.84 34.31
C ALA A 158 -27.45 23.18 35.62
N ALA A 159 -26.89 23.64 36.74
CA ALA A 159 -27.29 23.19 38.08
C ALA A 159 -27.08 24.32 39.10
N ARG A 160 -27.90 25.37 39.03
CA ARG A 160 -28.25 26.21 40.17
C ARG A 160 -29.74 26.53 40.10
N ALA A 161 -30.57 25.52 40.40
CA ALA A 161 -31.93 25.79 40.84
C ALA A 161 -31.83 26.38 42.26
N HIS A 162 -32.43 27.55 42.44
CA HIS A 162 -32.51 28.28 43.71
C HIS A 162 -33.17 27.42 44.82
N PRO A 163 -32.68 27.43 46.07
CA PRO A 163 -33.44 26.90 47.19
C PRO A 163 -34.51 27.92 47.60
N ASN A 164 -35.77 27.51 47.45
CA ASN A 164 -36.95 28.18 47.97
C ASN A 164 -36.89 28.24 49.51
N LYS A 165 -36.83 29.44 50.10
CA LYS A 165 -36.93 29.66 51.55
C LYS A 165 -38.30 30.26 51.87
N ASN A 166 -39.29 29.40 52.06
CA ASN A 166 -40.52 29.77 52.74
C ASN A 166 -40.33 29.57 54.25
N HIS A 167 -39.98 30.65 54.96
CA HIS A 167 -40.24 30.76 56.40
C HIS A 167 -41.36 31.78 56.59
N ALA A 168 -42.58 31.29 56.80
CA ALA A 168 -43.66 32.07 57.36
C ALA A 168 -43.42 32.21 58.86
N ALA A 169 -43.19 33.43 59.31
CA ALA A 169 -43.26 33.81 60.71
C ALA A 169 -44.71 34.19 61.02
N TYR A 170 -45.36 33.47 61.93
CA TYR A 170 -46.51 33.97 62.70
C TYR A 170 -46.53 33.25 64.05
N ASN A 171 -46.17 34.00 65.10
CA ASN A 171 -46.51 33.69 66.49
C ASN A 171 -47.65 34.66 66.89
N ILE A 172 -48.74 34.09 67.39
CA ILE A 172 -49.56 34.65 68.47
C ILE A 172 -49.42 33.66 69.62
#